data_AF-A0A954MXD5-F1
#
_entry.id   AF-A0A954MXD5-F1
#
_cell.length_a   1.000
_cell.length_b   1.000
_cell.length_c   1.000
_cell.angle_alpha   90.00
_cell.angle_beta   90.00
_cell.angle_gamma   90.00
#
_symmetry.space_group_name_H-M   'P 1'
#
loop_
_entity.id
_entity.type
_entity.pdbx_description
1 polymer ?
#
loop_
_entity_poly.entity_id
_entity_poly.type
_entity_poly.pdbx_seq_one_letter_code
_entity_poly.pdbx_strand_id
1 'polypeptide(L)'
;MLTLFPIKRPAPARRRTDFNRLPGLADILEDRLLLSADPNSTFDALPAATLTALDNYIAAPDASYTYSLDSTITGPDYTDYVIRLTSQTWRTSADVDKPVWQHWVQIVVPNTVTNNTAILKISGGSNTSGAPTSADSETVLYATSLGSVAVLLRTVPSEPLVFTDESMSRSEDEIIAYTYDKFLDGGDSNWPLLLPMVKSAVRAMDT
;
A
#
# COMPACT_ATOMS: atom_id res chain seq x y z
N MET A 1 44.52 17.98 -29.05
CA MET A 1 43.99 17.00 -30.03
C MET A 1 42.78 16.35 -29.38
N LEU A 2 41.60 16.94 -29.53
CA LEU A 2 40.34 16.48 -28.94
C LEU A 2 39.52 15.79 -30.04
N THR A 3 39.20 14.51 -29.84
CA THR A 3 38.27 13.74 -30.68
C THR A 3 36.84 13.99 -30.20
N LEU A 4 36.02 14.64 -31.03
CA LEU A 4 34.57 14.78 -30.82
C LEU A 4 33.87 13.47 -31.20
N PHE A 5 33.08 12.90 -30.29
CA PHE A 5 32.09 11.87 -30.63
C PHE A 5 30.77 12.53 -31.11
N PRO A 6 30.08 11.99 -32.13
CA PRO A 6 28.82 12.57 -32.59
C PRO A 6 27.66 12.20 -31.65
N ILE A 7 26.89 13.22 -31.23
CA ILE A 7 25.64 13.08 -30.48
C ILE A 7 24.52 12.65 -31.44
N LYS A 8 23.89 11.51 -31.17
CA LYS A 8 22.75 10.98 -31.92
C LYS A 8 21.49 11.78 -31.55
N ARG A 9 20.86 12.45 -32.52
CA ARG A 9 19.61 13.20 -32.29
C ARG A 9 18.42 12.23 -32.07
N PRO A 10 17.52 12.49 -31.11
CA PRO A 10 16.31 11.70 -30.96
C PRO A 10 15.31 11.99 -32.09
N ALA A 11 14.50 10.98 -32.43
CA ALA A 11 13.47 11.07 -33.47
C ALA A 11 12.33 12.05 -33.08
N PRO A 12 11.66 12.70 -34.05
CA PRO A 12 10.59 13.64 -33.76
C PRO A 12 9.35 12.92 -33.19
N ALA A 13 8.75 13.52 -32.16
CA ALA A 13 7.52 13.05 -31.53
C ALA A 13 6.35 13.04 -32.53
N ARG A 14 5.59 11.93 -32.57
CA ARG A 14 4.32 11.87 -33.30
C ARG A 14 3.31 12.81 -32.63
N ARG A 15 2.79 13.75 -33.43
CA ARG A 15 1.71 14.67 -33.05
C ARG A 15 0.44 13.84 -32.80
N ARG A 16 0.01 13.69 -31.54
CA ARG A 16 -1.36 13.24 -31.23
C ARG A 16 -2.29 14.41 -31.48
N THR A 17 -3.03 14.35 -32.58
CA THR A 17 -4.25 15.15 -32.77
C THR A 17 -5.36 14.58 -31.90
N ASP A 18 -6.18 15.50 -31.38
CA ASP A 18 -7.51 15.32 -30.79
C ASP A 18 -7.60 15.00 -29.29
N PHE A 19 -7.58 16.07 -28.49
CA PHE A 19 -7.85 16.10 -27.05
C PHE A 19 -9.28 16.57 -26.72
N ASN A 20 -10.27 16.27 -27.59
CA ASN A 20 -11.67 16.64 -27.37
C ASN A 20 -12.60 15.50 -27.81
N ARG A 21 -12.76 14.49 -26.95
CA ARG A 21 -13.95 13.63 -26.80
C ARG A 21 -13.73 12.72 -25.59
N LEU A 22 -14.31 13.10 -24.45
CA LEU A 22 -14.56 12.14 -23.38
C LEU A 22 -15.74 11.26 -23.85
N PRO A 23 -15.63 9.93 -23.86
CA PRO A 23 -16.79 9.07 -24.15
C PRO A 23 -17.85 9.26 -23.06
N GLY A 24 -19.10 9.38 -23.48
CA GLY A 24 -20.24 9.55 -22.58
C GLY A 24 -20.58 8.25 -21.86
N LEU A 25 -21.31 8.34 -20.75
CA LEU A 25 -21.76 7.21 -19.90
C LEU A 25 -22.51 6.08 -20.63
N ALA A 26 -22.88 6.25 -21.90
CA ALA A 26 -23.47 5.20 -22.73
C ALA A 26 -22.45 4.18 -23.29
N ASP A 27 -21.19 4.59 -23.50
CA ASP A 27 -20.15 3.70 -24.07
C ASP A 27 -19.56 2.72 -23.04
N ILE A 28 -19.87 2.89 -21.75
CA ILE A 28 -19.47 1.98 -20.66
C ILE A 28 -20.55 0.89 -20.41
N LEU A 29 -21.71 0.99 -21.08
CA LEU A 29 -22.86 0.11 -20.85
C LEU A 29 -23.06 -0.99 -21.92
N GLU A 30 -22.26 -1.02 -22.98
CA GLU A 30 -22.37 -2.02 -24.05
C GLU A 30 -21.64 -3.35 -23.74
N ASP A 31 -20.93 -3.47 -22.62
CA ASP A 31 -20.31 -4.75 -22.19
C ASP A 31 -21.26 -5.63 -21.34
N ARG A 32 -22.57 -5.51 -21.58
CA ARG A 32 -23.66 -6.21 -20.88
C ARG A 32 -24.41 -7.16 -21.81
N LEU A 33 -23.69 -7.86 -22.69
CA LEU A 33 -24.30 -8.78 -23.65
C LEU A 33 -23.57 -10.12 -23.74
N LEU A 34 -23.58 -10.90 -22.65
CA LEU A 34 -23.44 -12.35 -22.71
C LEU A 34 -24.38 -13.01 -21.69
N LEU A 35 -25.68 -13.03 -22.01
CA LEU A 35 -26.57 -14.04 -21.46
C LEU A 35 -27.49 -14.58 -22.56
N SER A 36 -26.89 -15.28 -23.52
CA SER A 36 -27.56 -16.38 -24.20
C SER A 36 -26.87 -17.66 -23.74
N ALA A 37 -27.46 -18.35 -22.76
CA ALA A 37 -27.02 -19.68 -22.39
C ALA A 37 -27.38 -20.62 -23.56
N ASP A 38 -26.40 -20.94 -24.39
CA ASP A 38 -26.52 -22.06 -25.32
C ASP A 38 -26.49 -23.35 -24.47
N PRO A 39 -27.57 -24.16 -24.46
CA PRO A 39 -27.67 -25.35 -23.63
C PRO A 39 -26.68 -26.46 -24.05
N ASN A 40 -25.93 -26.28 -25.15
CA ASN A 40 -24.85 -27.17 -25.56
C ASN A 40 -23.44 -26.55 -25.43
N SER A 41 -23.31 -25.37 -24.82
CA SER A 41 -21.98 -24.86 -24.43
C SER A 41 -21.49 -25.63 -23.21
N THR A 42 -20.54 -26.53 -23.43
CA THR A 42 -19.64 -26.96 -22.35
C THR A 42 -18.98 -25.70 -21.82
N PHE A 43 -19.37 -25.26 -20.63
CA PHE A 43 -18.64 -24.24 -19.90
C PHE A 43 -17.25 -24.82 -19.63
N ASP A 44 -16.30 -24.56 -20.54
CA ASP A 44 -14.90 -24.61 -20.19
C ASP A 44 -14.76 -23.75 -18.93
N ALA A 45 -14.32 -24.39 -17.85
CA ALA A 45 -14.09 -23.72 -16.60
C ALA A 45 -13.25 -22.48 -16.89
N LEU A 46 -13.74 -21.30 -16.48
CA LEU A 46 -12.95 -20.08 -16.53
C LEU A 46 -11.57 -20.40 -15.94
N PRO A 47 -10.46 -20.06 -16.62
CA PRO A 47 -9.14 -20.36 -16.10
C PRO A 47 -9.04 -19.80 -14.69
N ALA A 48 -8.58 -20.62 -13.74
CA ALA A 48 -8.27 -20.15 -12.39
C ALA A 48 -7.45 -18.86 -12.54
N ALA A 49 -7.95 -17.75 -12.00
CA ALA A 49 -7.32 -16.45 -12.18
C ALA A 49 -5.83 -16.56 -11.85
N THR A 50 -4.97 -16.28 -12.82
CA THR A 50 -3.52 -16.31 -12.60
C THR A 50 -3.17 -15.21 -11.61
N LEU A 51 -2.69 -15.59 -10.42
CA LEU A 51 -2.30 -14.64 -9.38
C LEU A 51 -1.23 -13.67 -9.91
N THR A 52 -1.43 -12.38 -9.64
CA THR A 52 -0.44 -11.33 -9.95
C THR A 52 0.76 -11.42 -9.01
N ALA A 53 1.84 -10.70 -9.31
CA ALA A 53 2.98 -10.57 -8.40
C ALA A 53 2.57 -10.01 -7.03
N LEU A 54 1.62 -9.06 -7.01
CA LEU A 54 1.06 -8.51 -5.79
C LEU A 54 0.28 -9.58 -5.01
N ASP A 55 -0.62 -10.31 -5.67
CA ASP A 55 -1.42 -11.35 -5.00
C ASP A 55 -0.53 -12.39 -4.34
N ASN A 56 0.51 -12.84 -5.06
CA ASN A 56 1.49 -13.78 -4.52
C ASN A 56 2.27 -13.20 -3.33
N TYR A 57 2.68 -11.94 -3.38
CA TYR A 57 3.40 -11.29 -2.30
C TYR A 57 2.57 -11.15 -1.02
N ILE A 58 1.30 -10.74 -1.17
CA ILE A 58 0.36 -10.59 -0.05
C ILE A 58 0.04 -11.96 0.57
N ALA A 59 -0.23 -12.97 -0.26
CA ALA A 59 -0.56 -14.32 0.19
C ALA A 59 0.63 -15.07 0.80
N ALA A 60 1.87 -14.66 0.51
CA ALA A 60 3.05 -15.31 1.05
C ALA A 60 3.05 -15.29 2.59
N PRO A 61 3.27 -16.45 3.25
CA PRO A 61 3.29 -16.51 4.70
C PRO A 61 4.45 -15.70 5.25
N ASP A 62 4.21 -15.03 6.38
CA ASP A 62 5.22 -14.29 7.12
C ASP A 62 5.03 -14.55 8.61
N ALA A 63 6.02 -15.16 9.24
CA ALA A 63 5.97 -15.54 10.65
C ALA A 63 6.21 -14.35 11.61
N SER A 64 6.59 -13.17 11.09
CA SER A 64 6.84 -11.99 11.91
C SER A 64 5.57 -11.18 12.22
N TYR A 65 4.45 -11.46 11.55
CA TYR A 65 3.19 -10.77 11.82
C TYR A 65 2.77 -10.95 13.28
N THR A 66 2.64 -9.84 14.00
CA THR A 66 2.16 -9.80 15.38
C THR A 66 1.62 -8.42 15.71
N TYR A 67 0.69 -8.35 16.66
CA TYR A 67 0.16 -7.10 17.16
C TYR A 67 -0.11 -7.17 18.66
N SER A 68 -0.07 -6.01 19.32
CA SER A 68 -0.37 -5.90 20.75
C SER A 68 -0.96 -4.53 21.08
N LEU A 69 -1.95 -4.49 21.96
CA LEU A 69 -2.44 -3.26 22.55
C LEU A 69 -1.34 -2.60 23.38
N ASP A 70 -0.99 -1.36 23.04
CA ASP A 70 0.00 -0.54 23.75
C ASP A 70 -0.69 0.34 24.80
N SER A 71 -1.76 1.05 24.39
CA SER A 71 -2.53 1.91 25.29
C SER A 71 -3.96 2.14 24.80
N THR A 72 -4.79 2.72 25.67
CA THR A 72 -6.17 3.13 25.36
C THR A 72 -6.35 4.59 25.74
N ILE A 73 -6.92 5.37 24.83
CA ILE A 73 -7.19 6.79 24.99
C ILE A 73 -8.70 6.99 24.90
N THR A 74 -9.30 7.45 25.99
CA THR A 74 -10.75 7.73 26.03
C THR A 74 -11.01 9.20 25.72
N GLY A 75 -11.92 9.45 24.78
CA GLY A 75 -12.45 10.77 24.47
C GLY A 75 -13.91 10.94 24.90
N PRO A 76 -14.54 12.09 24.61
CA PRO A 76 -15.93 12.35 24.99
C PRO A 76 -16.94 11.38 24.34
N ASP A 77 -16.74 11.06 23.07
CA ASP A 77 -17.66 10.29 22.22
C ASP A 77 -16.97 9.13 21.48
N TYR A 78 -15.75 8.77 21.89
CA TYR A 78 -14.97 7.69 21.29
C TYR A 78 -13.99 7.04 22.28
N THR A 79 -13.51 5.85 21.92
CA THR A 79 -12.35 5.19 22.51
C THR A 79 -11.34 4.89 21.39
N ASP A 80 -10.08 5.27 21.59
CA ASP A 80 -8.98 4.99 20.67
C ASP A 80 -8.05 3.92 21.27
N TYR A 81 -7.87 2.83 20.54
CA TYR A 81 -6.93 1.76 20.87
C TYR A 81 -5.64 1.94 20.07
N VAL A 82 -4.54 2.19 20.77
CA VAL A 82 -3.21 2.30 20.18
C VAL A 82 -2.59 0.92 20.13
N ILE A 83 -2.39 0.40 18.93
CA ILE A 83 -1.84 -0.93 18.66
C ILE A 83 -0.43 -0.80 18.09
N ARG A 84 0.49 -1.57 18.65
CA ARG A 84 1.80 -1.83 18.02
C ARG A 84 1.63 -2.99 17.06
N LEU A 85 1.92 -2.77 15.78
CA LEU A 85 1.80 -3.78 14.73
C LEU A 85 3.17 -4.07 14.13
N THR A 86 3.56 -5.35 14.04
CA THR A 86 4.61 -5.82 13.13
C THR A 86 3.90 -6.46 11.95
N SER A 87 4.03 -5.89 10.75
CA SER A 87 3.27 -6.32 9.57
C SER A 87 3.95 -7.48 8.84
N GLN A 88 5.26 -7.38 8.66
CA GLN A 88 6.06 -8.35 7.92
C GLN A 88 7.56 -8.15 8.17
N THR A 89 8.34 -9.06 7.59
CA THR A 89 9.75 -8.88 7.29
C THR A 89 9.90 -8.63 5.79
N TRP A 90 10.42 -7.47 5.42
CA TRP A 90 10.71 -7.13 4.03
C TRP A 90 12.21 -7.07 3.80
N ARG A 91 12.67 -7.78 2.76
CA ARG A 91 14.09 -8.05 2.47
C ARG A 91 14.81 -8.70 3.66
N THR A 92 16.12 -8.88 3.52
CA THR A 92 16.96 -9.44 4.57
C THR A 92 17.90 -8.37 5.13
N SER A 93 18.55 -8.66 6.25
CA SER A 93 19.61 -7.80 6.80
C SER A 93 20.84 -7.68 5.89
N ALA A 94 20.94 -8.51 4.83
CA ALA A 94 21.96 -8.35 3.80
C ALA A 94 21.62 -7.24 2.80
N ASP A 95 20.36 -6.81 2.71
CA ASP A 95 19.91 -5.75 1.79
C ASP A 95 19.65 -4.43 2.54
N VAL A 96 19.10 -4.49 3.76
CA VAL A 96 18.59 -3.32 4.48
C VAL A 96 18.81 -3.42 5.99
N ASP A 97 19.03 -2.29 6.64
CA ASP A 97 19.32 -2.22 8.08
C ASP A 97 18.15 -2.65 8.99
N LYS A 98 16.91 -2.39 8.59
CA LYS A 98 15.69 -2.69 9.35
C LYS A 98 14.69 -3.52 8.53
N PRO A 99 14.89 -4.83 8.39
CA PRO A 99 14.01 -5.67 7.57
C PRO A 99 12.64 -5.93 8.23
N VAL A 100 12.52 -5.86 9.56
CA VAL A 100 11.24 -6.03 10.27
C VAL A 100 10.46 -4.72 10.27
N TRP A 101 9.25 -4.73 9.70
CA TRP A 101 8.41 -3.54 9.55
C TRP A 101 7.44 -3.39 10.72
N GLN A 102 7.54 -2.25 11.40
CA GLN A 102 6.73 -1.92 12.56
C GLN A 102 5.92 -0.64 12.33
N HIS A 103 4.70 -0.64 12.86
CA HIS A 103 3.71 0.40 12.66
C HIS A 103 3.01 0.75 13.96
N TRP A 104 2.45 1.96 13.97
CA TRP A 104 1.46 2.37 14.96
C TRP A 104 0.09 2.41 14.30
N VAL A 105 -0.87 1.71 14.90
CA VAL A 105 -2.27 1.72 14.45
C VAL A 105 -3.13 2.35 15.55
N GLN A 106 -3.97 3.30 15.19
CA GLN A 106 -4.99 3.87 16.08
C GLN A 106 -6.36 3.42 15.60
N ILE A 107 -7.06 2.64 16.42
CA ILE A 107 -8.41 2.15 16.13
C ILE A 107 -9.38 2.99 16.95
N VAL A 108 -10.02 3.96 16.31
CA VAL A 108 -10.98 4.86 16.93
C VAL A 108 -12.39 4.31 16.77
N VAL A 109 -13.00 3.94 17.89
CA VAL A 109 -14.35 3.40 17.98
C VAL A 109 -15.26 4.48 18.58
N PRO A 110 -16.28 4.98 17.86
CA PRO A 110 -17.25 5.92 18.42
C PRO A 110 -18.14 5.20 19.44
N ASN A 111 -18.66 5.92 20.43
CA ASN A 111 -19.53 5.35 21.48
C ASN A 111 -20.82 4.74 20.91
N THR A 112 -21.23 5.14 19.70
CA THR A 112 -22.35 4.55 18.98
C THR A 112 -21.89 4.23 17.56
N VAL A 113 -21.81 2.94 17.25
CA VAL A 113 -21.51 2.43 15.91
C VAL A 113 -22.82 2.15 15.19
N THR A 114 -23.06 2.85 14.08
CA THR A 114 -24.26 2.71 13.24
C THR A 114 -23.98 2.01 11.91
N ASN A 115 -22.70 1.83 11.56
CA ASN A 115 -22.26 1.18 10.32
C ASN A 115 -21.31 0.02 10.61
N ASN A 116 -21.39 -1.03 9.78
CA ASN A 116 -20.54 -2.22 9.91
C ASN A 116 -19.34 -2.21 8.95
N THR A 117 -18.96 -1.03 8.44
CA THR A 117 -17.82 -0.84 7.54
C THR A 117 -16.89 0.20 8.15
N ALA A 118 -15.63 -0.16 8.33
CA ALA A 118 -14.61 0.73 8.86
C ALA A 118 -13.92 1.52 7.74
N ILE A 119 -13.32 2.66 8.10
CA ILE A 119 -12.40 3.40 7.23
C ILE A 119 -10.97 3.11 7.65
N LEU A 120 -10.12 2.74 6.70
CA LEU A 120 -8.67 2.68 6.89
C LEU A 120 -8.02 3.90 6.23
N LYS A 121 -7.41 4.77 7.04
CA LYS A 121 -6.52 5.84 6.61
C LYS A 121 -5.08 5.36 6.76
N ILE A 122 -4.32 5.43 5.68
CA ILE A 122 -2.89 5.09 5.67
C ILE A 122 -2.11 6.40 5.65
N SER A 123 -1.11 6.52 6.52
CA SER A 123 -0.20 7.67 6.56
C SER A 123 1.26 7.23 6.63
N GLY A 124 2.14 8.13 6.21
CA GLY A 124 3.55 8.03 6.51
C GLY A 124 3.86 8.16 8.00
N GLY A 125 5.12 8.40 8.32
CA GLY A 125 5.60 8.52 9.69
C GLY A 125 7.06 8.14 9.76
N SER A 126 7.55 7.85 10.96
CA SER A 126 8.89 7.35 11.16
C SER A 126 8.87 6.16 12.12
N ASN A 127 9.66 5.13 11.79
CA ASN A 127 9.95 3.95 12.58
C ASN A 127 10.78 4.27 13.83
N THR A 128 11.27 5.50 13.97
CA THR A 128 11.89 6.01 15.21
C THR A 128 10.88 6.73 16.12
N SER A 129 9.62 6.89 15.69
CA SER A 129 8.59 7.55 16.48
C SER A 129 8.09 6.67 17.62
N GLY A 130 7.88 7.28 18.79
CA GLY A 130 7.19 6.65 19.91
C GLY A 130 5.70 6.41 19.65
N ALA A 131 5.05 5.70 20.58
CA ALA A 131 3.61 5.46 20.55
C ALA A 131 2.83 6.78 20.50
N PRO A 132 1.73 6.86 19.72
CA PRO A 132 0.77 7.95 19.84
C PRO A 132 0.30 8.10 21.28
N THR A 133 0.36 9.33 21.80
CA THR A 133 -0.09 9.66 23.16
C THR A 133 -1.44 10.39 23.18
N SER A 134 -2.01 10.64 21.98
CA SER A 134 -3.28 11.30 21.76
C SER A 134 -3.97 10.71 20.53
N ALA A 135 -5.29 10.72 20.52
CA ALA A 135 -6.07 10.35 19.34
C ALA A 135 -5.82 11.35 18.19
N ASP A 136 -5.73 10.83 16.96
CA ASP A 136 -5.64 11.67 15.76
C ASP A 136 -6.99 12.37 15.51
N SER A 137 -6.98 13.71 15.53
CA SER A 137 -8.21 14.51 15.44
C SER A 137 -9.03 14.26 14.16
N GLU A 138 -8.38 13.98 13.03
CA GLU A 138 -9.06 13.68 11.78
C GLU A 138 -9.69 12.27 11.80
N THR A 139 -8.97 11.29 12.35
CA THR A 139 -9.49 9.93 12.51
C THR A 139 -10.67 9.89 13.49
N VAL A 140 -10.62 10.67 14.57
CA VAL A 140 -11.76 10.89 15.47
C VAL A 140 -12.95 11.47 14.72
N LEU A 141 -12.73 12.51 13.91
CA LEU A 141 -13.79 13.13 13.12
C LEU A 141 -14.44 12.12 12.16
N TYR A 142 -13.66 11.27 11.48
CA TYR A 142 -14.21 10.22 10.62
C TYR A 142 -15.06 9.24 11.42
N ALA A 143 -14.58 8.77 12.58
CA ALA A 143 -15.29 7.81 13.40
C ALA A 143 -16.65 8.35 13.87
N THR A 144 -16.66 9.55 14.44
CA THR A 144 -17.84 10.13 15.09
C THR A 144 -18.84 10.68 14.09
N SER A 145 -18.40 11.29 12.98
CA SER A 145 -19.30 11.84 11.96
C SER A 145 -20.00 10.76 11.13
N LEU A 146 -19.35 9.61 10.93
CA LEU A 146 -19.88 8.51 10.13
C LEU A 146 -20.50 7.41 10.98
N GLY A 147 -20.40 7.46 12.31
CA GLY A 147 -20.83 6.37 13.19
C GLY A 147 -20.18 5.03 12.82
N SER A 148 -18.91 5.08 12.41
CA SER A 148 -18.14 3.94 11.89
C SER A 148 -16.83 3.84 12.65
N VAL A 149 -16.21 2.66 12.70
CA VAL A 149 -14.82 2.56 13.19
C VAL A 149 -13.90 3.24 12.19
N ALA A 150 -12.97 4.07 12.67
CA ALA A 150 -11.93 4.65 11.84
C ALA A 150 -10.56 4.20 12.33
N VAL A 151 -9.72 3.74 11.40
CA VAL A 151 -8.41 3.17 11.66
C VAL A 151 -7.36 4.04 10.98
N LEU A 152 -6.37 4.49 11.75
CA LEU A 152 -5.18 5.15 11.21
C LEU A 152 -3.99 4.21 11.30
N LEU A 153 -3.49 3.77 10.15
CA LEU A 153 -2.22 3.05 10.02
C LEU A 153 -1.10 4.05 9.72
N ARG A 154 -0.17 4.23 10.65
CA ARG A 154 0.98 5.12 10.52
C ARG A 154 2.24 4.36 10.10
N THR A 155 3.26 5.10 9.66
CA THR A 155 4.59 4.56 9.36
C THR A 155 4.52 3.58 8.18
N VAL A 156 3.83 3.97 7.11
CA VAL A 156 3.86 3.28 5.82
C VAL A 156 4.49 4.21 4.79
N PRO A 157 5.71 3.93 4.29
CA PRO A 157 6.55 2.77 4.60
C PRO A 157 7.20 2.82 6.01
N SER A 158 7.81 1.71 6.43
CA SER A 158 8.55 1.60 7.70
C SER A 158 9.93 2.28 7.64
N GLU A 159 9.94 3.60 7.52
CA GLU A 159 11.11 4.45 7.24
C GLU A 159 11.63 5.23 8.46
N PRO A 160 12.86 5.75 8.49
CA PRO A 160 13.89 5.69 7.46
C PRO A 160 14.63 4.35 7.40
N LEU A 161 15.19 4.06 6.23
CA LEU A 161 15.97 2.85 5.94
C LEU A 161 17.36 3.20 5.38
N VAL A 162 18.34 2.36 5.66
CA VAL A 162 19.68 2.40 5.05
C VAL A 162 19.90 1.07 4.34
N PHE A 163 20.16 1.12 3.04
CA PHE A 163 20.52 -0.07 2.27
C PHE A 163 22.01 -0.39 2.43
N THR A 164 22.35 -1.67 2.42
CA THR A 164 23.70 -2.15 2.80
C THR A 164 24.80 -1.82 1.78
N ASP A 165 24.43 -1.51 0.55
CA ASP A 165 25.35 -1.13 -0.52
C ASP A 165 25.58 0.39 -0.62
N GLU A 166 24.97 1.16 0.28
CA GLU A 166 25.16 2.60 0.41
C GLU A 166 25.22 3.02 1.89
N SER A 167 25.45 4.30 2.15
CA SER A 167 25.50 4.86 3.50
C SER A 167 24.44 5.91 3.76
N MET A 168 23.58 6.18 2.78
CA MET A 168 22.53 7.19 2.86
C MET A 168 21.29 6.61 3.54
N SER A 169 20.75 7.37 4.49
CA SER A 169 19.41 7.12 5.03
C SER A 169 18.38 7.68 4.07
N ARG A 170 17.42 6.86 3.65
CA ARG A 170 16.37 7.22 2.70
C ARG A 170 15.00 7.30 3.36
N SER A 171 14.13 8.14 2.79
CA SER A 171 12.69 8.23 3.10
C SER A 171 11.84 7.89 1.86
N GLU A 172 10.53 7.81 2.00
CA GLU A 172 9.58 7.12 1.11
C GLU A 172 9.91 7.19 -0.37
N ASP A 173 9.87 8.38 -0.98
CA ASP A 173 10.11 8.56 -2.41
C ASP A 173 11.51 8.10 -2.84
N GLU A 174 12.53 8.31 -1.99
CA GLU A 174 13.90 7.89 -2.24
C GLU A 174 14.05 6.36 -2.15
N ILE A 175 13.31 5.72 -1.22
CA ILE A 175 13.25 4.26 -1.08
C ILE A 175 12.49 3.66 -2.28
N ILE A 176 11.37 4.26 -2.69
CA ILE A 176 10.61 3.83 -3.88
C ILE A 176 11.50 3.91 -5.12
N ALA A 177 12.18 5.04 -5.35
CA ALA A 177 13.06 5.20 -6.50
C ALA A 177 14.20 4.16 -6.50
N TYR A 178 14.88 3.99 -5.37
CA TYR A 178 15.97 3.01 -5.22
C TYR A 178 15.50 1.57 -5.48
N THR A 179 14.36 1.19 -4.90
CA THR A 179 13.87 -0.19 -5.01
C THR A 179 13.37 -0.54 -6.42
N TYR A 180 12.82 0.43 -7.15
CA TYR A 180 12.50 0.23 -8.56
C TYR A 180 13.76 0.15 -9.43
N ASP A 181 14.80 0.93 -9.14
CA ASP A 181 16.10 0.80 -9.84
C ASP A 181 16.69 -0.61 -9.66
N LYS A 182 16.69 -1.13 -8.43
CA LYS A 182 17.10 -2.52 -8.14
C LYS A 182 16.31 -3.57 -8.92
N PHE A 183 14.99 -3.40 -9.00
CA PHE A 183 14.14 -4.31 -9.76
C PHE A 183 14.46 -4.25 -11.26
N LEU A 184 14.64 -3.05 -11.82
CA LEU A 184 14.94 -2.84 -13.23
C LEU A 184 16.36 -3.32 -13.61
N ASP A 185 17.30 -3.33 -12.67
CA ASP A 185 18.66 -3.86 -12.84
C ASP A 185 18.75 -5.39 -12.59
N GLY A 186 17.62 -6.10 -12.66
CA GLY A 186 17.57 -7.56 -12.58
C GLY A 186 17.35 -8.14 -11.19
N GLY A 187 17.02 -7.30 -10.20
CA GLY A 187 16.53 -7.75 -8.91
C GLY A 187 15.24 -8.58 -9.00
N ASP A 188 14.98 -9.39 -7.97
CA ASP A 188 13.74 -10.16 -7.86
C ASP A 188 12.48 -9.30 -7.73
N SER A 189 11.31 -9.91 -7.96
CA SER A 189 10.01 -9.22 -7.96
C SER A 189 9.57 -8.64 -6.61
N ASN A 190 10.27 -8.93 -5.51
CA ASN A 190 9.94 -8.42 -4.18
C ASN A 190 10.74 -7.16 -3.81
N TRP A 191 11.57 -6.64 -4.71
CA TRP A 191 12.28 -5.37 -4.53
C TRP A 191 11.34 -4.17 -4.42
N PRO A 192 10.33 -3.95 -5.27
CA PRO A 192 9.53 -2.72 -5.24
C PRO A 192 8.85 -2.47 -3.88
N LEU A 193 9.13 -1.30 -3.27
CA LEU A 193 8.64 -0.93 -1.94
C LEU A 193 7.11 -0.90 -1.81
N LEU A 194 6.39 -0.73 -2.92
CA LEU A 194 4.92 -0.70 -2.90
C LEU A 194 4.32 -2.03 -2.42
N LEU A 195 5.02 -3.16 -2.62
CA LEU A 195 4.57 -4.48 -2.18
C LEU A 195 4.42 -4.58 -0.66
N PRO A 196 5.49 -4.34 0.15
CA PRO A 196 5.35 -4.33 1.60
C PRO A 196 4.42 -3.20 2.09
N MET A 197 4.33 -2.05 1.42
CA MET A 197 3.36 -1.01 1.80
C MET A 197 1.90 -1.51 1.73
N VAL A 198 1.53 -2.22 0.66
CA VAL A 198 0.20 -2.83 0.55
C VAL A 198 0.00 -3.92 1.60
N LYS A 199 1.03 -4.74 1.87
CA LYS A 199 0.93 -5.79 2.89
C LYS A 199 0.73 -5.22 4.29
N SER A 200 1.33 -4.08 4.62
CA SER A 200 1.06 -3.36 5.86
C SER A 200 -0.41 -2.96 6.00
N ALA A 201 -1.04 -2.49 4.92
CA ALA A 201 -2.46 -2.17 4.91
C ALA A 201 -3.34 -3.41 5.12
N VAL A 202 -3.02 -4.52 4.46
CA VAL A 202 -3.72 -5.80 4.66
C VAL A 202 -3.61 -6.27 6.10
N ARG A 203 -2.41 -6.23 6.68
CA ARG A 203 -2.19 -6.63 8.07
C ARG A 203 -2.87 -5.74 9.09
N ALA A 204 -3.02 -4.44 8.81
CA ALA A 204 -3.83 -3.56 9.64
C ALA A 204 -5.33 -3.90 9.59
N MET A 205 -5.82 -4.46 8.48
CA MET A 205 -7.21 -4.95 8.39
C MET A 205 -7.41 -6.32 9.07
N ASP A 206 -6.34 -7.11 9.22
CA ASP A 206 -6.34 -8.40 9.91
C ASP A 206 -6.22 -8.28 11.45
N THR A 207 -5.93 -7.08 11.97
CA THR A 207 -5.65 -6.78 13.39
C THR A 207 -6.94 -6.45 14.15
#